data_AF-A0A7S9KTY4-F1
#
_entry.id   AF-A0A7S9KTY4-F1
#
_cell.length_a   1.000
_cell.length_b   1.000
_cell.length_c   1.000
_cell.angle_alpha   90.00
_cell.angle_beta   90.00
_cell.angle_gamma   90.00
#
_symmetry.space_group_name_H-M   'P 1'
#
loop_
_entity.id
_entity.type
_entity.pdbx_description
1 polymer ?
#
loop_
_entity_poly.entity_id
_entity_poly.type
_entity_poly.pdbx_seq_one_letter_code
_entity_poly.pdbx_strand_id
1 'polypeptide(L)'
;MEPARDLGKGSQPYRQIKSRAVGAEKLSPAGWCAGPRNRPVLHFPVSRGPVGRDLGNLQLGQLGIIVHTNLHCEKKMIAQRVGVAALRRGARPLAFDQLPKVAIATGVIQARPVATAKVSQEDGHQILVNQRLRRPISPHLGIYKIEQTWLGHSAWTRITGCTLSGAAYAYFTAYLVAPLLGWHLESASLVSAFATLPFAVKGGVKFALGFPFAYHFINGLRHLWFDMGKGFSKSSIKKGEMALWTSSILSGLYLAFGL
;
A
#
# COMPACT_ATOMS: atom_id res chain seq x y z
N MET A 1 -56.05 10.50 -12.50
CA MET A 1 -57.27 9.66 -12.60
C MET A 1 -56.82 8.22 -12.69
N GLU A 2 -57.58 7.36 -12.03
CA GLU A 2 -57.44 5.91 -11.80
C GLU A 2 -56.53 5.44 -10.65
N PRO A 3 -57.02 4.53 -9.77
CA PRO A 3 -56.80 4.64 -8.33
C PRO A 3 -56.15 3.41 -7.69
N ALA A 4 -55.88 3.53 -6.39
CA ALA A 4 -55.52 2.45 -5.49
C ALA A 4 -56.74 1.62 -5.04
N ARG A 5 -56.60 0.28 -4.99
CA ARG A 5 -57.08 -0.66 -3.94
C ARG A 5 -56.15 -1.89 -3.98
N ASP A 6 -55.38 -2.25 -2.95
CA ASP A 6 -55.75 -2.80 -1.62
C ASP A 6 -56.34 -4.23 -1.77
N LEU A 7 -55.95 -5.32 -1.09
CA LEU A 7 -55.39 -5.54 0.25
C LEU A 7 -55.17 -7.08 0.39
N GLY A 8 -54.17 -7.59 1.12
CA GLY A 8 -54.08 -9.06 1.26
C GLY A 8 -52.90 -9.68 2.02
N LYS A 9 -52.81 -9.40 3.31
CA LYS A 9 -52.09 -10.09 4.40
C LYS A 9 -51.47 -11.48 4.07
N GLY A 10 -50.14 -11.53 4.18
CA GLY A 10 -49.36 -12.77 4.31
C GLY A 10 -48.24 -12.59 5.34
N SER A 11 -48.62 -12.29 6.58
CA SER A 11 -47.71 -12.37 7.73
C SER A 11 -47.32 -13.83 7.96
N GLN A 12 -46.10 -14.22 7.55
CA GLN A 12 -45.41 -15.36 8.13
C GLN A 12 -44.02 -14.92 8.58
N PRO A 13 -43.64 -15.31 9.81
CA PRO A 13 -42.67 -14.59 10.60
C PRO A 13 -41.26 -14.87 10.08
N TYR A 14 -40.39 -13.87 10.27
CA TYR A 14 -38.97 -14.08 10.48
C TYR A 14 -38.80 -15.29 11.41
N ARG A 15 -38.51 -16.46 10.84
CA ARG A 15 -38.03 -17.59 11.61
C ARG A 15 -36.67 -17.12 12.11
N GLN A 16 -36.67 -16.54 13.31
CA GLN A 16 -35.50 -16.51 14.16
C GLN A 16 -35.02 -17.95 14.22
N ILE A 17 -34.05 -18.25 13.37
CA ILE A 17 -33.06 -19.25 13.69
C ILE A 17 -32.42 -18.65 14.94
N LYS A 18 -32.94 -19.03 16.10
CA LYS A 18 -32.19 -19.02 17.35
C LYS A 18 -30.98 -19.91 17.06
N SER A 19 -29.95 -19.31 16.45
CA SER A 19 -28.60 -19.75 16.66
C SER A 19 -28.42 -19.62 18.16
N ARG A 20 -28.61 -20.77 18.82
CA ARG A 20 -28.13 -21.01 20.17
C ARG A 20 -26.77 -20.36 20.22
N ALA A 21 -26.64 -19.34 21.07
CA ALA A 21 -25.41 -18.62 21.29
C ALA A 21 -24.35 -19.64 21.74
N VAL A 22 -23.64 -20.21 20.78
CA VAL A 22 -22.31 -20.77 21.00
C VAL A 22 -21.41 -19.56 20.84
N GLY A 23 -20.92 -19.10 21.99
CA GLY A 23 -20.05 -17.95 22.23
C GLY A 23 -19.59 -17.17 21.01
N ALA A 24 -19.91 -15.88 21.02
CA ALA A 24 -19.09 -14.87 20.37
C ALA A 24 -17.68 -14.90 20.98
N GLU A 25 -16.86 -15.87 20.58
CA GLU A 25 -15.43 -15.79 20.76
C GLU A 25 -14.93 -14.81 19.70
N LYS A 26 -14.53 -13.61 20.16
CA LYS A 26 -13.80 -12.63 19.37
C LYS A 26 -12.72 -13.35 18.57
N LEU A 27 -12.89 -13.47 17.26
CA LEU A 27 -11.81 -13.81 16.35
C LEU A 27 -10.80 -12.69 16.42
N SER A 28 -9.78 -12.88 17.26
CA SER A 28 -8.55 -12.12 17.25
C SER A 28 -7.98 -12.14 15.82
N PRO A 29 -7.46 -11.01 15.30
CA PRO A 29 -6.84 -11.01 13.99
C PRO A 29 -5.68 -12.01 14.03
N ALA A 30 -5.77 -13.06 13.21
CA ALA A 30 -4.63 -13.94 12.95
C ALA A 30 -3.59 -13.09 12.22
N GLY A 31 -2.69 -12.49 13.00
CA GLY A 31 -1.48 -11.88 12.50
C GLY A 31 -0.72 -12.91 11.68
N TRP A 32 -0.41 -12.54 10.44
CA TRP A 32 0.59 -13.24 9.65
C TRP A 32 1.94 -13.11 10.36
N CYS A 33 2.23 -14.02 11.29
CA CYS A 33 3.56 -14.19 11.86
C CYS A 33 4.33 -15.15 10.95
N ALA A 34 5.28 -14.62 10.18
CA ALA A 34 6.27 -15.43 9.51
C ALA A 34 7.08 -16.20 10.57
N GLY A 35 6.94 -17.53 10.62
CA GLY A 35 7.77 -18.37 11.48
C GLY A 35 9.24 -18.29 11.08
N PRO A 36 10.19 -18.51 12.02
CA PRO A 36 11.60 -18.50 11.72
C PRO A 36 11.92 -19.64 10.73
N ARG A 37 12.30 -19.26 9.50
CA ARG A 37 12.83 -20.20 8.50
C ARG A 37 14.24 -20.60 8.92
N ASN A 38 14.36 -21.73 9.61
CA ASN A 38 15.65 -22.41 9.80
C ASN A 38 16.12 -22.93 8.43
N ARG A 39 16.99 -22.20 7.75
CA ARG A 39 17.76 -22.71 6.61
C ARG A 39 19.14 -23.14 7.12
N PRO A 40 19.64 -24.34 6.78
CA PRO A 40 21.02 -24.70 7.07
C PRO A 40 21.94 -23.80 6.23
N VAL A 41 22.79 -23.03 6.91
CA VAL A 41 23.83 -22.20 6.29
C VAL A 41 25.03 -23.10 6.03
N LEU A 42 25.31 -23.37 4.76
CA LEU A 42 26.56 -24.00 4.33
C LEU A 42 27.70 -22.98 4.51
N HIS A 43 28.63 -23.29 5.40
CA HIS A 43 29.84 -22.51 5.62
C HIS A 43 30.85 -22.73 4.49
N PHE A 44 31.23 -21.67 3.79
CA PHE A 44 32.46 -21.62 2.98
C PHE A 44 33.55 -20.87 3.79
N PRO A 45 34.79 -21.37 3.86
CA PRO A 45 35.85 -20.67 4.57
C PRO A 45 36.39 -19.53 3.72
N VAL A 46 36.31 -18.30 4.24
CA VAL A 46 37.02 -17.13 3.69
C VAL A 46 38.22 -16.83 4.57
N SER A 47 39.38 -16.74 3.92
CA SER A 47 40.72 -16.53 4.48
C SER A 47 40.84 -15.22 5.27
N ARG A 48 41.60 -15.25 6.37
CA ARG A 48 41.89 -14.11 7.26
C ARG A 48 43.04 -13.25 6.71
N GLY A 49 42.90 -11.93 6.83
CA GLY A 49 43.98 -10.93 6.78
C GLY A 49 43.82 -9.92 7.93
N PRO A 50 44.89 -9.26 8.41
CA PRO A 50 44.96 -8.78 9.80
C PRO A 50 44.68 -7.28 10.02
N VAL A 51 43.94 -7.02 11.10
CA VAL A 51 44.12 -6.04 12.22
C VAL A 51 44.68 -4.63 11.98
N GLY A 52 43.87 -3.64 12.38
CA GLY A 52 44.24 -2.36 13.03
C GLY A 52 42.95 -1.65 13.51
N ARG A 53 42.62 -1.60 14.82
CA ARG A 53 42.86 -0.51 15.80
C ARG A 53 42.61 0.90 15.20
N ASP A 54 41.81 1.81 15.75
CA ASP A 54 41.30 1.99 17.11
C ASP A 54 40.29 3.17 17.17
N LEU A 55 39.57 3.28 18.30
CA LEU A 55 38.97 4.49 18.90
C LEU A 55 37.62 5.07 18.40
N GLY A 56 36.68 5.24 19.34
CA GLY A 56 35.63 6.26 19.24
C GLY A 56 34.28 5.93 19.88
N ASN A 57 34.23 5.93 21.22
CA ASN A 57 33.02 5.87 22.03
C ASN A 57 32.09 7.08 21.77
N LEU A 58 30.79 6.85 21.54
CA LEU A 58 29.75 7.77 22.02
C LEU A 58 28.47 6.99 22.35
N GLN A 59 28.05 7.16 23.60
CA GLN A 59 26.99 6.44 24.27
C GLN A 59 25.74 7.34 24.39
N LEU A 60 24.61 6.67 24.64
CA LEU A 60 23.30 7.17 25.08
C LEU A 60 22.27 7.58 24.02
N GLY A 61 21.16 6.83 24.04
CA GLY A 61 19.83 7.43 23.92
C GLY A 61 18.85 6.70 23.02
N GLN A 62 18.29 5.56 23.46
CA GLN A 62 16.87 5.17 23.27
C GLN A 62 16.62 3.73 23.72
N LEU A 63 16.68 3.52 25.04
CA LEU A 63 16.01 2.41 25.71
C LEU A 63 14.71 2.99 26.26
N GLY A 64 13.57 2.64 25.68
CA GLY A 64 12.30 3.16 26.22
C GLY A 64 11.02 2.98 25.42
N ILE A 65 10.96 2.22 24.33
CA ILE A 65 9.67 1.98 23.63
C ILE A 65 9.60 0.56 23.03
N ILE A 66 10.16 -0.47 23.68
CA ILE A 66 10.02 -1.87 23.20
C ILE A 66 9.95 -2.84 24.39
N VAL A 67 9.07 -2.59 25.37
CA VAL A 67 8.82 -3.59 26.44
C VAL A 67 7.33 -3.79 26.73
N HIS A 68 6.45 -2.86 26.36
CA HIS A 68 5.04 -2.94 26.79
C HIS A 68 4.08 -3.75 25.90
N THR A 69 4.52 -4.29 24.76
CA THR A 69 3.62 -5.04 23.84
C THR A 69 3.76 -6.57 23.91
N ASN A 70 4.83 -7.11 24.50
CA ASN A 70 5.05 -8.56 24.52
C ASN A 70 4.30 -9.29 25.65
N LEU A 71 3.90 -8.60 26.72
CA LEU A 71 3.36 -9.25 27.92
C LEU A 71 1.91 -9.78 27.78
N HIS A 72 1.16 -9.33 26.77
CA HIS A 72 -0.24 -9.72 26.58
C HIS A 72 -0.44 -10.92 25.63
N CYS A 73 0.56 -11.27 24.82
CA CYS A 73 0.47 -12.39 23.88
C CYS A 73 0.83 -13.74 24.54
N GLU A 74 1.74 -13.72 25.51
CA GLU A 74 2.25 -14.93 26.18
C GLU A 74 1.20 -15.62 27.06
N LYS A 75 0.28 -14.85 27.68
CA LYS A 75 -0.70 -15.38 28.65
C LYS A 75 -1.83 -16.20 28.01
N LYS A 76 -2.15 -16.01 26.72
CA LYS A 76 -3.23 -16.77 26.05
C LYS A 76 -2.80 -18.12 25.49
N MET A 77 -1.52 -18.29 25.16
CA MET A 77 -1.00 -19.54 24.58
C MET A 77 -0.74 -20.64 25.61
N ILE A 78 -0.65 -20.30 26.90
CA ILE A 78 -0.34 -21.24 27.97
C ILE A 78 -1.58 -22.01 28.44
N ALA A 79 -2.77 -21.41 28.47
CA ALA A 79 -3.99 -22.06 28.97
C ALA A 79 -4.43 -23.27 28.13
N GLN A 80 -4.19 -23.25 26.81
CA GLN A 80 -4.64 -24.30 25.90
C GLN A 80 -3.69 -25.52 25.85
N ARG A 81 -2.45 -25.38 26.35
CA ARG A 81 -1.47 -26.48 26.42
C ARG A 81 -1.50 -27.25 27.74
N VAL A 82 -2.09 -26.68 28.79
CA VAL A 82 -2.14 -27.32 30.13
C VAL A 82 -3.22 -28.41 30.22
N GLY A 83 -4.32 -28.30 29.46
CA GLY A 83 -5.41 -29.29 29.49
C GLY A 83 -5.01 -30.68 28.97
N VAL A 84 -4.09 -30.77 28.01
CA VAL A 84 -3.64 -32.04 27.43
C VAL A 84 -2.56 -32.71 28.29
N ALA A 85 -1.85 -31.94 29.13
CA ALA A 85 -0.84 -32.48 30.05
C ALA A 85 -1.45 -33.08 31.33
N ALA A 86 -2.63 -32.61 31.76
CA ALA A 86 -3.31 -33.12 32.96
C ALA A 86 -3.87 -34.55 32.79
N LEU A 87 -4.26 -34.94 31.56
CA LEU A 87 -4.81 -36.27 31.30
C LEU A 87 -3.75 -37.40 31.35
N ARG A 88 -2.45 -37.06 31.39
CA ARG A 88 -1.36 -38.06 31.49
C ARG A 88 -0.95 -38.42 32.92
N ARG A 89 -1.48 -37.75 33.96
CA ARG A 89 -1.06 -37.97 35.36
C ARG A 89 -1.98 -38.86 36.20
N GLY A 90 -2.95 -39.53 35.58
CA GLY A 90 -3.93 -40.37 36.28
C GLY A 90 -3.69 -41.89 36.29
N ALA A 91 -2.68 -42.41 35.58
CA ALA A 91 -2.44 -43.85 35.50
C ALA A 91 -1.29 -44.27 36.43
N ARG A 92 -1.63 -44.91 37.56
CA ARG A 92 -0.67 -45.66 38.40
C ARG A 92 -0.23 -46.93 37.65
N PRO A 93 1.03 -47.39 37.79
CA PRO A 93 1.49 -48.60 37.11
C PRO A 93 1.06 -49.82 37.93
N LEU A 94 0.24 -50.69 37.35
CA LEU A 94 0.19 -52.09 37.73
C LEU A 94 1.05 -52.86 36.74
N ALA A 95 2.01 -53.60 37.29
CA ALA A 95 3.04 -54.32 36.60
C ALA A 95 2.45 -55.28 35.56
N PHE A 96 2.81 -55.08 34.29
CA PHE A 96 2.98 -56.16 33.33
C PHE A 96 4.13 -55.77 32.41
N ASP A 97 5.20 -56.55 32.56
CA ASP A 97 6.41 -56.51 31.76
C ASP A 97 6.09 -56.94 30.31
N GLN A 98 6.75 -56.28 29.36
CA GLN A 98 6.92 -56.69 27.96
C GLN A 98 5.68 -56.66 27.04
N LEU A 99 5.44 -55.50 26.43
CA LEU A 99 4.74 -55.39 25.14
C LEU A 99 5.63 -54.63 24.14
N PRO A 100 5.72 -55.07 22.88
CA PRO A 100 6.64 -54.49 21.91
C PRO A 100 6.24 -53.03 21.60
N LYS A 101 7.24 -52.15 21.57
CA LYS A 101 7.13 -50.72 21.18
C LYS A 101 6.83 -50.56 19.68
N VAL A 102 5.73 -51.15 19.20
CA VAL A 102 5.27 -51.01 17.82
C VAL A 102 3.80 -50.61 17.82
N ALA A 103 3.47 -49.47 18.43
CA ALA A 103 2.10 -48.97 18.35
C ALA A 103 1.94 -47.46 18.66
N ILE A 104 2.88 -46.58 18.32
CA ILE A 104 2.61 -45.13 18.37
C ILE A 104 3.27 -44.42 17.17
N ALA A 105 2.89 -44.84 15.97
CA ALA A 105 3.13 -44.09 14.73
C ALA A 105 1.85 -43.99 13.91
N THR A 106 0.68 -43.97 14.55
CA THR A 106 -0.54 -43.49 13.90
C THR A 106 -0.53 -41.98 14.00
N GLY A 107 0.11 -41.32 13.02
CA GLY A 107 -0.15 -39.91 12.77
C GLY A 107 -1.65 -39.76 12.56
N VAL A 108 -2.36 -39.26 13.57
CA VAL A 108 -3.78 -38.97 13.47
C VAL A 108 -3.90 -37.86 12.44
N ILE A 109 -4.13 -38.24 11.19
CA ILE A 109 -4.61 -37.31 10.17
C ILE A 109 -6.00 -36.92 10.66
N GLN A 110 -6.08 -35.79 11.37
CA GLN A 110 -7.36 -35.18 11.68
C GLN A 110 -7.98 -34.74 10.35
N ALA A 111 -8.72 -35.65 9.72
CA ALA A 111 -9.60 -35.30 8.63
C ALA A 111 -10.66 -34.37 9.20
N ARG A 112 -10.55 -33.07 8.92
CA ARG A 112 -11.63 -32.12 9.18
C ARG A 112 -12.65 -32.30 8.06
N PRO A 113 -13.82 -32.90 8.31
CA PRO A 113 -14.88 -32.91 7.30
C PRO A 113 -15.30 -31.46 7.08
N VAL A 114 -14.97 -30.91 5.91
CA VAL A 114 -15.48 -29.61 5.50
C VAL A 114 -16.89 -29.85 4.99
N ALA A 115 -17.89 -29.65 5.85
CA ALA A 115 -19.28 -29.71 5.44
C ALA A 115 -19.57 -28.54 4.50
N THR A 116 -19.91 -28.85 3.24
CA THR A 116 -20.35 -27.85 2.27
C THR A 116 -21.86 -27.70 2.37
N ALA A 117 -22.34 -26.48 2.61
CA ALA A 117 -23.75 -26.17 2.53
C ALA A 117 -24.13 -25.92 1.06
N LYS A 118 -25.28 -26.45 0.61
CA LYS A 118 -25.88 -26.02 -0.65
C LYS A 118 -26.51 -24.66 -0.42
N VAL A 119 -25.95 -23.63 -1.04
CA VAL A 119 -26.38 -22.24 -0.92
C VAL A 119 -27.00 -21.83 -2.26
N SER A 120 -28.05 -21.01 -2.24
CA SER A 120 -28.62 -20.45 -3.47
C SER A 120 -27.59 -19.52 -4.14
N GLN A 121 -27.70 -19.31 -5.45
CA GLN A 121 -26.78 -18.43 -6.20
C GLN A 121 -26.75 -17.01 -5.60
N GLU A 122 -27.91 -16.47 -5.22
CA GLU A 122 -28.04 -15.14 -4.63
C GLU A 122 -27.36 -15.07 -3.26
N ASP A 123 -27.65 -16.03 -2.37
CA ASP A 123 -27.04 -16.08 -1.04
C ASP A 123 -25.51 -16.24 -1.12
N GLY A 124 -25.03 -17.05 -2.08
CA GLY A 124 -23.62 -17.22 -2.38
C GLY A 124 -22.97 -15.90 -2.81
N HIS A 125 -23.64 -15.14 -3.68
CA HIS A 125 -23.18 -13.82 -4.10
C HIS A 125 -23.09 -12.84 -2.93
N GLN A 126 -24.12 -12.79 -2.07
CA GLN A 126 -24.14 -11.94 -0.88
C GLN A 126 -23.01 -12.30 0.11
N ILE A 127 -22.73 -13.59 0.30
CA ILE A 127 -21.60 -14.03 1.12
C ILE A 127 -20.27 -13.54 0.54
N LEU A 128 -20.07 -13.64 -0.77
CA LEU A 128 -18.85 -13.18 -1.42
C LEU A 128 -18.69 -11.66 -1.33
N VAL A 129 -19.77 -10.89 -1.49
CA VAL A 129 -19.77 -9.43 -1.30
C VAL A 129 -19.37 -9.09 0.15
N ASN A 130 -20.02 -9.71 1.13
CA ASN A 130 -19.70 -9.52 2.54
C ASN A 130 -18.25 -9.91 2.89
N GLN A 131 -17.72 -10.95 2.24
CA GLN A 131 -16.31 -11.31 2.36
C GLN A 131 -15.38 -10.27 1.73
N ARG A 132 -15.70 -9.72 0.55
CA ARG A 132 -14.89 -8.69 -0.12
C ARG A 132 -14.77 -7.41 0.72
N LEU A 133 -15.84 -7.00 1.40
CA LEU A 133 -15.84 -5.85 2.30
C LEU A 133 -14.87 -6.01 3.50
N ARG A 134 -14.61 -7.25 3.93
CA ARG A 134 -13.75 -7.56 5.08
C ARG A 134 -12.29 -7.84 4.70
N ARG A 135 -11.97 -7.90 3.41
CA ARG A 135 -10.60 -8.12 2.95
C ARG A 135 -9.81 -6.81 3.05
N PRO A 136 -8.73 -6.74 3.84
CA PRO A 136 -7.91 -5.55 3.86
C PRO A 136 -7.22 -5.37 2.50
N ILE A 137 -7.11 -4.12 2.06
CA ILE A 137 -6.30 -3.76 0.90
C ILE A 137 -4.84 -3.78 1.34
N SER A 138 -3.98 -4.51 0.63
CA SER A 138 -2.55 -4.52 0.92
C SER A 138 -1.95 -3.11 0.77
N PRO A 139 -0.99 -2.72 1.61
CA PRO A 139 -0.28 -1.45 1.42
C PRO A 139 0.38 -1.43 0.03
N HIS A 140 0.31 -0.29 -0.65
CA HIS A 140 0.78 -0.11 -2.03
C HIS A 140 1.73 1.10 -2.08
N LEU A 141 1.24 2.30 -2.41
CA LEU A 141 2.10 3.49 -2.60
C LEU A 141 2.96 3.83 -1.37
N GLY A 142 2.45 3.58 -0.16
CA GLY A 142 3.18 3.85 1.08
C GLY A 142 4.36 2.92 1.38
N ILE A 143 4.50 1.79 0.68
CA ILE A 143 5.60 0.83 0.90
C ILE A 143 6.47 0.61 -0.33
N TYR A 144 6.08 1.15 -1.50
CA TYR A 144 6.88 1.04 -2.71
C TYR A 144 8.08 1.99 -2.68
N LYS A 145 9.19 1.55 -3.29
CA LYS A 145 10.39 2.39 -3.41
C LYS A 145 10.13 3.54 -4.37
N ILE A 146 10.50 4.75 -3.97
CA ILE A 146 10.34 5.97 -4.77
C ILE A 146 11.24 6.01 -6.01
N GLU A 147 12.36 5.26 -6.01
CA GLU A 147 13.30 5.14 -7.13
C GLU A 147 12.73 4.37 -8.34
N GLN A 148 11.49 3.90 -8.26
CA GLN A 148 10.85 3.19 -9.35
C GLN A 148 10.24 4.15 -10.37
N THR A 149 10.11 3.65 -11.59
CA THR A 149 9.59 4.35 -12.78
C THR A 149 8.22 5.01 -12.60
N TRP A 150 7.40 4.53 -11.66
CA TRP A 150 6.05 5.04 -11.43
C TRP A 150 6.05 6.50 -10.97
N LEU A 151 6.96 6.91 -10.08
CA LEU A 151 6.98 8.28 -9.57
C LEU A 151 7.71 9.19 -10.55
N GLY A 152 8.91 8.77 -10.95
CA GLY A 152 9.86 9.58 -11.71
C GLY A 152 9.29 10.11 -13.02
N HIS A 153 8.72 9.25 -13.88
CA HIS A 153 8.20 9.68 -15.19
C HIS A 153 6.69 9.52 -15.37
N SER A 154 6.06 8.52 -14.74
CA SER A 154 4.62 8.28 -14.94
C SER A 154 3.74 9.22 -14.13
N ALA A 155 3.99 9.39 -12.83
CA ALA A 155 3.23 10.31 -11.99
C ALA A 155 3.52 11.77 -12.39
N TRP A 156 4.79 12.11 -12.62
CA TRP A 156 5.17 13.47 -12.99
C TRP A 156 4.56 13.93 -14.32
N THR A 157 4.42 13.09 -15.35
CA THR A 157 3.72 13.52 -16.58
C THR A 157 2.27 13.90 -16.32
N ARG A 158 1.60 13.21 -15.39
CA ARG A 158 0.23 13.54 -14.99
C ARG A 158 0.19 14.81 -14.17
N ILE A 159 1.09 14.96 -13.21
CA ILE A 159 1.16 16.15 -12.35
C ILE A 159 1.45 17.41 -13.19
N THR A 160 2.43 17.36 -14.09
CA THR A 160 2.74 18.51 -14.97
C THR A 160 1.63 18.77 -15.96
N GLY A 161 1.03 17.73 -16.56
CA GLY A 161 -0.10 17.86 -17.47
C GLY A 161 -1.31 18.50 -16.79
N CYS A 162 -1.73 17.97 -15.63
CA CYS A 162 -2.84 18.53 -14.85
C CYS A 162 -2.54 19.96 -14.37
N THR A 163 -1.30 20.26 -13.97
CA THR A 163 -0.90 21.61 -13.58
C THR A 163 -1.03 22.60 -14.74
N LEU A 164 -0.52 22.24 -15.93
CA LEU A 164 -0.59 23.10 -17.11
C LEU A 164 -2.02 23.28 -17.61
N SER A 165 -2.78 22.19 -17.74
CA SER A 165 -4.18 22.26 -18.13
C SER A 165 -5.01 23.04 -17.10
N GLY A 166 -4.79 22.80 -15.82
CA GLY A 166 -5.46 23.52 -14.73
C GLY A 166 -5.17 25.01 -14.78
N ALA A 167 -3.91 25.40 -14.97
CA ALA A 167 -3.52 26.80 -15.13
C ALA A 167 -4.17 27.44 -16.38
N ALA A 168 -4.17 26.74 -17.51
CA ALA A 168 -4.80 27.23 -18.74
C ALA A 168 -6.32 27.41 -18.57
N TYR A 169 -7.02 26.40 -18.06
CA TYR A 169 -8.47 26.49 -17.83
C TYR A 169 -8.84 27.54 -16.80
N ALA A 170 -8.07 27.66 -15.72
CA ALA A 170 -8.27 28.71 -14.72
C ALA A 170 -8.12 30.10 -15.37
N TYR A 171 -7.08 30.30 -16.17
CA TYR A 171 -6.85 31.56 -16.88
C TYR A 171 -7.97 31.87 -17.88
N PHE A 172 -8.36 30.93 -18.75
CA PHE A 172 -9.41 31.16 -19.74
C PHE A 172 -10.77 31.43 -19.09
N THR A 173 -11.09 30.70 -18.02
CA THR A 173 -12.33 30.92 -17.27
C THR A 173 -12.31 32.28 -16.58
N ALA A 174 -11.20 32.65 -15.94
CA ALA A 174 -11.06 33.96 -15.30
C ALA A 174 -11.14 35.09 -16.32
N TYR A 175 -10.52 34.94 -17.49
CA TYR A 175 -10.59 35.90 -18.59
C TYR A 175 -12.03 36.10 -19.08
N LEU A 176 -12.80 35.01 -19.23
CA LEU A 176 -14.20 35.07 -19.63
C LEU A 176 -15.09 35.78 -18.59
N VAL A 177 -14.84 35.55 -17.30
CA VAL A 177 -15.63 36.13 -16.19
C VAL A 177 -15.17 37.55 -15.85
N ALA A 178 -13.96 37.95 -16.24
CA ALA A 178 -13.35 39.22 -15.86
C ALA A 178 -14.22 40.47 -16.12
N PRO A 179 -14.91 40.62 -17.27
CA PRO A 179 -15.76 41.79 -17.51
C PRO A 179 -16.94 41.91 -16.54
N LEU A 180 -17.46 40.78 -16.05
CA LEU A 180 -18.59 40.76 -15.10
C LEU A 180 -18.19 41.21 -13.70
N LEU A 181 -16.91 41.04 -13.34
CA LEU A 181 -16.36 41.39 -12.03
C LEU A 181 -15.52 42.69 -12.06
N GLY A 182 -15.41 43.33 -13.23
CA GLY A 182 -14.56 44.50 -13.42
C GLY A 182 -13.06 44.21 -13.31
N TRP A 183 -12.62 42.98 -13.55
CA TRP A 183 -11.21 42.60 -13.52
C TRP A 183 -10.52 42.92 -14.85
N HIS A 184 -9.25 43.34 -14.79
CA HIS A 184 -8.43 43.61 -15.96
C HIS A 184 -7.39 42.50 -16.17
N LEU A 185 -7.76 41.46 -16.93
CA LEU A 185 -6.90 40.32 -17.27
C LEU A 185 -6.32 40.39 -18.69
N GLU A 186 -6.40 41.56 -19.34
CA GLU A 186 -5.79 41.77 -20.64
C GLU A 186 -4.27 41.72 -20.57
N SER A 187 -3.63 41.36 -21.69
CA SER A 187 -2.18 41.23 -21.80
C SER A 187 -1.43 42.46 -21.28
N ALA A 188 -1.93 43.67 -21.53
CA ALA A 188 -1.31 44.92 -21.06
C ALA A 188 -1.28 45.02 -19.53
N SER A 189 -2.38 44.65 -18.87
CA SER A 189 -2.50 44.66 -17.40
C SER A 189 -1.64 43.58 -16.74
N LEU A 190 -1.55 42.40 -17.37
CA LEU A 190 -0.68 41.33 -16.89
C LEU A 190 0.80 41.70 -17.02
N VAL A 191 1.21 42.29 -18.15
CA VAL A 191 2.59 42.73 -18.37
C VAL A 191 2.97 43.83 -17.37
N SER A 192 2.09 44.82 -17.14
CA SER A 192 2.38 45.89 -16.17
C SER A 192 2.47 45.36 -14.74
N ALA A 193 1.54 44.50 -14.33
CA ALA A 193 1.57 43.85 -13.01
C ALA A 193 2.81 42.96 -12.85
N PHE A 194 3.18 42.20 -13.90
CA PHE A 194 4.36 41.35 -13.85
C PHE A 194 5.65 42.17 -13.85
N ALA A 195 5.67 43.34 -14.49
CA ALA A 195 6.83 44.23 -14.55
C ALA A 195 7.19 44.83 -13.18
N THR A 196 6.25 44.98 -12.25
CA THR A 196 6.53 45.51 -10.90
C THR A 196 7.12 44.46 -9.94
N LEU A 197 7.08 43.18 -10.29
CA LEU A 197 7.58 42.11 -9.43
C LEU A 197 9.11 42.13 -9.28
N PRO A 198 9.65 41.74 -8.10
CA PRO A 198 11.10 41.55 -7.93
C PRO A 198 11.67 40.51 -8.90
N PHE A 199 12.94 40.66 -9.28
CA PHE A 199 13.61 39.76 -10.24
C PHE A 199 13.46 38.27 -9.86
N ALA A 200 13.68 37.94 -8.58
CA ALA A 200 13.55 36.57 -8.08
C ALA A 200 12.12 36.02 -8.26
N VAL A 201 11.09 36.83 -8.01
CA VAL A 201 9.69 36.42 -8.18
C VAL A 201 9.35 36.23 -9.66
N LYS A 202 9.80 37.15 -10.53
CA LYS A 202 9.64 37.00 -11.99
C LYS A 202 10.25 35.69 -12.49
N GLY A 203 11.50 35.42 -12.11
CA GLY A 203 12.20 34.19 -12.44
C GLY A 203 11.48 32.95 -11.91
N GLY A 204 11.04 33.00 -10.65
CA GLY A 204 10.30 31.91 -10.02
C GLY A 204 8.99 31.58 -10.72
N VAL A 205 8.17 32.59 -11.07
CA VAL A 205 6.90 32.35 -11.79
C VAL A 205 7.16 31.80 -13.19
N LYS A 206 8.13 32.36 -13.93
CA LYS A 206 8.47 31.84 -15.27
C LYS A 206 9.00 30.41 -15.19
N PHE A 207 9.84 30.08 -14.21
CA PHE A 207 10.34 28.72 -14.03
C PHE A 207 9.21 27.76 -13.60
N ALA A 208 8.32 28.18 -12.71
CA ALA A 208 7.19 27.39 -12.25
C ALA A 208 6.21 27.01 -13.37
N LEU A 209 6.13 27.82 -14.44
CA LEU A 209 5.36 27.48 -15.64
C LEU A 209 6.21 26.78 -16.72
N GLY A 210 7.46 27.21 -16.90
CA GLY A 210 8.37 26.69 -17.91
C GLY A 210 8.86 25.27 -17.63
N PHE A 211 9.20 24.95 -16.38
CA PHE A 211 9.63 23.61 -15.98
C PHE A 211 8.56 22.53 -16.26
N PRO A 212 7.31 22.63 -15.76
CA PRO A 212 6.31 21.60 -16.03
C PRO A 212 5.99 21.50 -17.52
N PHE A 213 6.03 22.61 -18.28
CA PHE A 213 5.88 22.59 -19.73
C PHE A 213 6.98 21.77 -20.41
N ALA A 214 8.25 22.10 -20.15
CA ALA A 214 9.39 21.39 -20.73
C ALA A 214 9.38 19.90 -20.34
N TYR A 215 9.14 19.61 -19.06
CA TYR A 215 9.07 18.25 -18.56
C TYR A 215 7.95 17.45 -19.24
N HIS A 216 6.73 17.99 -19.31
CA HIS A 216 5.60 17.29 -19.92
C HIS A 216 5.86 17.01 -21.40
N PHE A 217 6.41 17.99 -22.12
CA PHE A 217 6.73 17.85 -23.54
C PHE A 217 7.81 16.78 -23.79
N ILE A 218 8.96 16.88 -23.12
CA ILE A 218 10.09 15.97 -23.30
C ILE A 218 9.72 14.55 -22.88
N ASN A 219 9.02 14.41 -21.74
CA ASN A 219 8.56 13.10 -21.30
C ASN A 219 7.44 12.56 -22.20
N GLY A 220 6.60 13.41 -22.79
CA GLY A 220 5.64 13.04 -23.82
C GLY A 220 6.31 12.39 -25.03
N LEU A 221 7.40 12.97 -25.54
CA LEU A 221 8.21 12.36 -26.60
C LEU A 221 8.78 10.99 -26.19
N ARG A 222 9.23 10.85 -24.95
CA ARG A 222 9.69 9.57 -24.41
C ARG A 222 8.54 8.55 -24.29
N HIS A 223 7.34 8.98 -23.94
CA HIS A 223 6.16 8.11 -23.92
C HIS A 223 5.81 7.61 -25.32
N LEU A 224 5.86 8.48 -26.34
CA LEU A 224 5.72 8.06 -27.74
C LEU A 224 6.81 7.07 -28.15
N TRP A 225 8.05 7.26 -27.69
CA TRP A 225 9.14 6.30 -27.91
C TRP A 225 8.85 4.92 -27.30
N PHE A 226 8.19 4.88 -26.15
CA PHE A 226 7.74 3.64 -25.51
C PHE A 226 6.57 3.01 -26.26
N ASP A 227 5.63 3.82 -26.78
CA ASP A 227 4.51 3.34 -27.60
C ASP A 227 5.00 2.67 -28.90
N MET A 228 6.18 3.08 -29.40
CA MET A 228 6.87 2.43 -30.52
C MET A 228 7.55 1.09 -30.15
N GLY A 229 7.42 0.60 -28.92
CA GLY A 229 8.06 -0.65 -28.50
C GLY A 229 9.55 -0.53 -28.15
N LYS A 230 10.10 0.69 -28.00
CA LYS A 230 11.54 0.93 -27.82
C LYS A 230 11.88 1.39 -26.40
N GLY A 231 13.12 1.14 -25.94
CA GLY A 231 13.66 1.73 -24.70
C GLY A 231 13.26 1.05 -23.39
N PHE A 232 12.77 -0.20 -23.43
CA PHE A 232 12.33 -0.95 -22.24
C PHE A 232 13.46 -1.61 -21.43
N SER A 233 14.72 -1.52 -21.88
CA SER A 233 15.84 -2.06 -21.09
C SER A 233 16.07 -1.21 -19.83
N LYS A 234 16.41 -1.84 -18.71
CA LYS A 234 16.62 -1.14 -17.43
C LYS A 234 17.66 -0.03 -17.52
N SER A 235 18.73 -0.24 -18.29
CA SER A 235 19.78 0.75 -18.52
C SER A 235 19.28 1.94 -19.34
N SER A 236 18.48 1.69 -20.39
CA SER A 236 17.87 2.74 -21.20
C SER A 236 16.89 3.58 -20.39
N ILE A 237 16.06 2.94 -19.55
CA ILE A 237 15.12 3.64 -18.66
C ILE A 237 15.85 4.58 -17.71
N LYS A 238 16.90 4.11 -17.02
CA LYS A 238 17.67 4.94 -16.07
C LYS A 238 18.37 6.12 -16.76
N LYS A 239 19.02 5.88 -17.90
CA LYS A 239 19.67 6.95 -18.67
C LYS A 239 18.65 7.96 -19.20
N GLY A 240 17.53 7.48 -19.71
CA GLY A 240 16.44 8.31 -20.21
C GLY A 240 15.80 9.14 -19.10
N GLU A 241 15.66 8.60 -17.90
CA GLU A 241 15.17 9.35 -16.74
C GLU A 241 16.14 10.46 -16.33
N MET A 242 17.43 10.17 -16.24
CA MET A 242 18.45 11.20 -15.96
C MET A 242 18.44 12.30 -17.03
N ALA A 243 18.41 11.92 -18.31
CA ALA A 243 18.33 12.86 -19.42
C ALA A 243 17.05 13.70 -19.40
N LEU A 244 15.91 13.10 -19.04
CA LEU A 244 14.64 13.80 -18.89
C LEU A 244 14.73 14.88 -17.81
N TRP A 245 15.21 14.55 -16.61
CA TRP A 245 15.32 15.52 -15.53
C TRP A 245 16.28 16.66 -15.87
N THR A 246 17.46 16.35 -16.39
CA THR A 246 18.46 17.39 -16.72
C THR A 246 17.98 18.29 -17.84
N SER A 247 17.46 17.73 -18.94
CA SER A 247 16.93 18.53 -20.05
C SER A 247 15.75 19.39 -19.62
N SER A 248 14.83 18.86 -18.81
CA SER A 248 13.65 19.62 -18.35
C SER A 248 14.03 20.79 -17.44
N ILE A 249 15.00 20.60 -16.53
CA ILE A 249 15.48 21.68 -15.66
C ILE A 249 16.19 22.75 -16.49
N LEU A 250 17.10 22.34 -17.40
CA LEU A 250 17.81 23.26 -18.27
C LEU A 250 16.85 24.05 -19.16
N SER A 251 15.88 23.39 -19.80
CA SER A 251 14.86 24.05 -20.61
C SER A 251 13.97 24.97 -19.77
N GLY A 252 13.60 24.57 -18.55
CA GLY A 252 12.83 25.43 -17.64
C GLY A 252 13.61 26.70 -17.25
N LEU A 253 14.90 26.57 -16.97
CA LEU A 253 15.79 27.70 -16.68
C LEU A 253 15.99 28.60 -17.90
N TYR A 254 16.17 28.02 -19.09
CA TYR A 254 16.24 28.72 -20.36
C TYR A 254 14.96 29.54 -20.59
N LEU A 255 13.78 28.94 -20.41
CA LEU A 255 12.50 29.65 -20.56
C LEU A 255 12.31 30.75 -19.50
N ALA A 256 12.89 30.59 -18.31
CA ALA A 256 12.78 31.56 -17.24
C ALA A 256 13.70 32.78 -17.43
N PHE A 257 14.94 32.57 -17.87
CA PHE A 257 15.99 33.58 -17.85
C PHE A 257 16.59 33.91 -19.22
N GLY A 258 16.34 33.09 -20.25
CA GLY A 258 16.89 33.27 -21.60
C GLY A 258 18.41 33.04 -21.70
N LEU A 259 18.96 32.20 -20.80
CA LEU A 259 20.39 31.87 -20.71
C LEU A 259 20.82 30.82 -21.73
#